data_AF-A0A8S3H2Q1-F1
#
_entry.id   AF-A0A8S3H2Q1-F1
#
_cell.length_a   1.000
_cell.length_b   1.000
_cell.length_c   1.000
_cell.angle_alpha   90.00
_cell.angle_beta   90.00
_cell.angle_gamma   90.00
#
_symmetry.space_group_name_H-M   'P 1'
#
loop_
_entity.id
_entity.type
_entity.pdbx_description
1 polymer ?
#
loop_
_entity_poly.entity_id
_entity_poly.type
_entity_poly.pdbx_seq_one_letter_code
_entity_poly.pdbx_strand_id
1 'polypeptide(L)'
;MCFGEEVPEHPSHLGFVDPNCFVEDTVKDAFENAQFLCEGYYLVAPSLRLRTINATNPDELISIAYVPSHLYHVMFELFKNAMRATVEYAESQKSSNKLPPITVNIVKAKEDLTIHISDRGGGIPRSKADKIFRYMYSTAPRPVSLTDSQHSGPIPLAGFGYGLPIVCLPCNTD
;
A
#
# COMPACT_ATOMS: atom_id res chain seq x y z
N MET A 1 -30.06 -11.27 37.94
CA MET A 1 -28.75 -11.89 38.23
C MET A 1 -28.16 -12.31 36.89
N CYS A 2 -27.05 -11.79 36.38
CA CYS A 2 -26.06 -10.87 36.96
C CYS A 2 -25.49 -9.96 35.85
N PHE A 3 -25.07 -8.78 36.27
CA PHE A 3 -24.38 -7.73 35.56
C PHE A 3 -22.98 -8.14 35.07
N GLY A 4 -22.48 -7.37 34.11
CA GLY A 4 -21.06 -7.24 33.78
C GLY A 4 -20.84 -5.94 33.00
N GLU A 5 -21.03 -4.80 33.67
CA GLU A 5 -20.38 -3.54 33.27
C GLU A 5 -18.88 -3.69 33.41
N GLU A 6 -18.12 -3.29 32.38
CA GLU A 6 -16.91 -2.49 32.54
C GLU A 6 -16.54 -1.87 31.18
N VAL A 7 -16.79 -0.56 31.07
CA VAL A 7 -16.26 0.31 30.02
C VAL A 7 -15.04 1.03 30.62
N PRO A 8 -13.86 0.97 29.97
CA PRO A 8 -12.88 2.02 30.12
C PRO A 8 -12.88 2.95 28.90
N GLU A 9 -12.98 4.23 29.24
CA GLU A 9 -12.96 5.47 28.49
C GLU A 9 -11.93 5.57 27.36
N HIS A 10 -12.39 5.68 26.11
CA HIS A 10 -11.81 6.63 25.16
C HIS A 10 -12.93 7.25 24.29
N PRO A 11 -13.18 8.57 24.40
CA PRO A 11 -14.35 9.20 23.78
C PRO A 11 -14.06 9.55 22.32
N SER A 12 -13.90 8.55 21.45
CA SER A 12 -13.87 8.79 20.00
C SER A 12 -13.92 7.55 19.12
N HIS A 13 -14.62 6.49 19.51
CA HIS A 13 -14.89 5.36 18.61
C HIS A 13 -16.37 5.33 18.22
N LEU A 14 -16.75 6.24 17.33
CA LEU A 14 -17.92 6.05 16.48
C LEU A 14 -17.47 5.16 15.31
N GLY A 15 -17.70 3.84 15.41
CA GLY A 15 -17.63 2.86 14.32
C GLY A 15 -16.47 3.00 13.32
N PHE A 16 -15.42 2.18 13.47
CA PHE A 16 -14.31 1.99 12.51
C PHE A 16 -13.44 3.21 12.13
N VAL A 17 -13.89 4.45 12.37
CA VAL A 17 -13.11 5.67 12.11
C VAL A 17 -12.30 6.01 13.35
N ASP A 18 -10.98 6.06 13.20
CA ASP A 18 -10.06 6.57 14.21
C ASP A 18 -9.87 8.08 13.95
N PRO A 19 -10.24 8.96 14.90
CA PRO A 19 -10.03 10.40 14.73
C PRO A 19 -8.54 10.80 14.68
N ASN A 20 -7.64 9.94 15.18
CA ASN A 20 -6.23 10.19 15.37
C ASN A 20 -5.39 9.14 14.62
N CYS A 21 -5.82 8.75 13.41
CA CYS A 21 -5.08 7.82 12.58
C CYS A 21 -3.74 8.47 12.16
N PHE A 22 -2.63 7.92 12.69
CA PHE A 22 -1.28 8.33 12.31
C PHE A 22 -0.91 7.69 10.96
N VAL A 23 -0.80 8.55 9.94
CA VAL A 23 -0.60 8.12 8.56
C VAL A 23 0.78 7.47 8.40
N GLU A 24 1.80 8.01 9.04
CA GLU A 24 3.17 7.49 8.95
C GLU A 24 3.30 6.05 9.41
N ASP A 25 2.67 5.71 10.52
CA ASP A 25 2.80 4.38 11.13
C ASP A 25 2.08 3.35 10.26
N THR A 26 0.87 3.69 9.80
CA THR A 26 0.12 2.84 8.86
C THR A 26 0.91 2.59 7.56
N VAL A 27 1.63 3.61 7.06
CA VAL A 27 2.48 3.50 5.88
C VAL A 27 3.72 2.63 6.13
N LYS A 28 4.37 2.77 7.30
CA LYS A 28 5.53 1.94 7.69
C LYS A 28 5.12 0.49 7.84
N ASP A 29 4.04 0.20 8.57
CA ASP A 29 3.53 -1.16 8.77
C ASP A 29 3.19 -1.84 7.44
N ALA A 30 2.50 -1.13 6.54
CA ALA A 30 2.16 -1.64 5.22
C ALA A 30 3.41 -1.90 4.38
N PHE A 31 4.43 -1.04 4.47
CA PHE A 31 5.69 -1.21 3.77
C PHE A 31 6.46 -2.43 4.27
N GLU A 32 6.61 -2.59 5.59
CA GLU A 32 7.36 -3.69 6.22
C GLU A 32 6.74 -5.04 5.86
N ASN A 33 5.41 -5.16 5.92
CA ASN A 33 4.73 -6.39 5.52
C ASN A 33 4.86 -6.69 4.02
N ALA A 34 4.80 -5.67 3.16
CA ALA A 34 5.05 -5.85 1.74
C ALA A 34 6.51 -6.24 1.46
N GLN A 35 7.46 -5.65 2.20
CA GLN A 35 8.89 -5.94 2.10
C GLN A 35 9.17 -7.38 2.47
N PHE A 36 8.62 -7.86 3.59
CA PHE A 36 8.74 -9.24 4.04
C PHE A 36 8.28 -10.24 2.96
N LEU A 37 7.13 -9.98 2.32
CA LEU A 37 6.64 -10.83 1.23
C LEU A 37 7.51 -10.73 -0.04
N CYS A 38 8.01 -9.54 -0.35
CA CYS A 38 8.91 -9.33 -1.48
C CYS A 38 10.23 -10.09 -1.29
N GLU A 39 10.84 -10.01 -0.11
CA GLU A 39 12.04 -10.75 0.24
C GLU A 39 11.80 -12.26 0.23
N GLY A 40 10.65 -12.73 0.71
CA GLY A 40 10.28 -14.14 0.64
C GLY A 40 10.15 -14.70 -0.77
N TYR A 41 9.81 -13.86 -1.76
CA TYR A 41 9.63 -14.27 -3.16
C TYR A 41 10.85 -14.01 -4.05
N TYR A 42 11.45 -12.83 -3.97
CA TYR A 42 12.55 -12.38 -4.81
C TYR A 42 13.93 -12.45 -4.13
N LEU A 43 14.00 -12.83 -2.84
CA LEU A 43 15.22 -12.82 -2.01
C LEU A 43 15.84 -11.43 -1.80
N VAL A 44 15.17 -10.38 -2.28
CA VAL A 44 15.59 -8.99 -2.17
C VAL A 44 14.36 -8.08 -2.20
N ALA A 45 14.44 -6.93 -1.55
CA ALA A 45 13.43 -5.89 -1.63
C ALA A 45 14.06 -4.49 -1.59
N PRO A 46 13.39 -3.47 -2.20
CA PRO A 46 13.85 -2.10 -2.11
C PRO A 46 13.60 -1.54 -0.70
N SER A 47 14.42 -0.57 -0.28
CA SER A 47 14.24 0.14 1.00
C SER A 47 13.23 1.29 0.89
N LEU A 48 12.61 1.69 2.00
CA LEU A 48 11.73 2.86 2.08
C LEU A 48 12.51 4.17 2.25
N ARG A 49 12.10 5.22 1.53
CA ARG A 49 12.47 6.60 1.81
C ARG A 49 11.21 7.42 2.09
N LEU A 50 10.88 7.58 3.36
CA LEU A 50 9.72 8.34 3.81
C LEU A 50 10.07 9.82 4.03
N ARG A 51 9.21 10.71 3.56
CA ARG A 51 9.25 12.15 3.83
C ARG A 51 7.86 12.62 4.23
N THR A 52 7.79 13.38 5.31
CA THR A 52 6.54 13.93 5.83
C THR A 52 6.64 15.45 5.86
N ILE A 53 5.60 16.14 5.40
CA ILE A 53 5.48 17.60 5.44
C ILE A 53 4.08 17.94 5.96
N ASN A 54 4.02 18.51 7.15
CA ASN A 54 2.79 19.05 7.71
C ASN A 54 2.78 20.57 7.51
N ALA A 55 2.04 21.06 6.51
CA ALA A 55 2.00 22.48 6.19
C ALA A 55 1.23 23.31 7.22
N THR A 56 0.36 22.65 8.01
CA THR A 56 -0.42 23.30 9.07
C THR A 56 0.39 23.41 10.34
N ASN A 57 1.01 22.30 10.78
CA ASN A 57 1.82 22.22 12.00
C ASN A 57 3.15 21.49 11.71
N PRO A 58 4.24 22.19 11.32
CA PRO A 58 5.46 21.55 10.83
C PRO A 58 6.15 20.56 11.78
N ASP A 59 5.99 20.76 13.10
CA ASP A 59 6.63 19.95 14.13
C ASP A 59 5.75 18.78 14.63
N GLU A 60 4.51 18.67 14.14
CA GLU A 60 3.57 17.64 14.55
C GLU A 60 3.41 16.53 13.51
N LEU A 61 3.23 15.31 14.01
CA LEU A 61 2.89 14.16 13.18
C LEU A 61 1.57 14.39 12.43
N ILE A 62 1.49 13.81 11.23
CA ILE A 62 0.28 13.87 10.42
C ILE A 62 -0.74 12.86 10.97
N SER A 63 -1.75 13.37 11.66
CA SER A 63 -2.97 12.65 12.02
C SER A 63 -4.16 13.08 11.16
N ILE A 64 -5.03 12.12 10.85
CA ILE A 64 -6.32 12.34 10.18
C ILE A 64 -7.42 11.52 10.84
N ALA A 65 -8.66 11.98 10.72
CA ALA A 65 -9.83 11.17 11.03
C ALA A 65 -10.11 10.24 9.85
N TYR A 66 -9.69 8.97 9.95
CA TYR A 66 -9.84 7.99 8.88
C TYR A 66 -9.90 6.57 9.42
N VAL A 67 -10.26 5.61 8.57
CA VAL A 67 -10.26 4.19 8.91
C VAL A 67 -8.86 3.62 8.64
N PRO A 68 -8.05 3.27 9.67
CA PRO A 68 -6.66 2.86 9.46
C PRO A 68 -6.52 1.63 8.57
N SER A 69 -7.47 0.68 8.68
CA SER A 69 -7.46 -0.55 7.88
C SER A 69 -7.64 -0.28 6.38
N HIS A 70 -8.42 0.73 5.98
CA HIS A 70 -8.55 1.10 4.57
C HIS A 70 -7.23 1.66 4.03
N LEU A 71 -6.61 2.58 4.78
CA LEU A 71 -5.32 3.15 4.40
C LEU A 71 -4.25 2.05 4.29
N TYR A 72 -4.17 1.16 5.27
CA TYR A 72 -3.24 0.04 5.28
C TYR A 72 -3.35 -0.83 4.02
N HIS A 73 -4.57 -1.26 3.66
CA HIS A 73 -4.76 -2.12 2.49
C HIS A 73 -4.38 -1.42 1.18
N VAL A 74 -4.73 -0.15 1.03
CA VAL A 74 -4.34 0.65 -0.14
C VAL A 74 -2.82 0.75 -0.24
N MET A 75 -2.15 1.12 0.84
CA MET A 75 -0.69 1.24 0.87
C MET A 75 0.00 -0.10 0.60
N PHE A 76 -0.47 -1.18 1.22
CA PHE A 76 0.08 -2.51 1.07
C PHE A 76 0.02 -3.01 -0.38
N GLU A 77 -1.13 -2.86 -1.05
CA GLU A 77 -1.26 -3.25 -2.46
C GLU A 77 -0.38 -2.40 -3.39
N LEU A 78 -0.28 -1.10 -3.14
CA LEU A 78 0.60 -0.21 -3.90
C LEU A 78 2.08 -0.56 -3.70
N PHE A 79 2.50 -0.90 -2.47
CA PHE A 79 3.87 -1.31 -2.19
C PHE A 79 4.25 -2.62 -2.86
N LYS A 80 3.38 -3.65 -2.81
CA LYS A 80 3.64 -4.91 -3.54
C LYS A 80 3.85 -4.66 -5.03
N ASN A 81 3.02 -3.80 -5.62
CA ASN A 81 3.15 -3.45 -7.03
C ASN A 81 4.46 -2.70 -7.33
N ALA A 82 4.79 -1.68 -6.53
CA ALA A 82 6.00 -0.88 -6.67
C ALA A 82 7.29 -1.72 -6.48
N MET A 83 7.29 -2.60 -5.48
CA MET A 83 8.42 -3.51 -5.19
C MET A 83 8.62 -4.49 -6.35
N ARG A 84 7.54 -5.14 -6.80
CA ARG A 84 7.58 -6.05 -7.95
C ARG A 84 8.16 -5.37 -9.19
N ALA A 85 7.63 -4.20 -9.56
CA ALA A 85 8.10 -3.47 -10.73
C ALA A 85 9.58 -3.08 -10.60
N THR A 86 10.00 -2.64 -9.41
CA THR A 86 11.39 -2.26 -9.14
C THR A 86 12.35 -3.44 -9.26
N VAL A 87 12.00 -4.60 -8.70
CA VAL A 87 12.81 -5.81 -8.76
C VAL A 87 12.90 -6.34 -10.20
N GLU A 88 11.76 -6.58 -10.85
CA GLU A 88 11.71 -7.12 -12.22
C GLU A 88 12.47 -6.20 -13.20
N TYR A 89 12.35 -4.87 -13.04
CA TYR A 89 13.07 -3.92 -13.87
C TYR A 89 14.59 -3.96 -13.62
N ALA A 90 15.03 -4.00 -12.36
CA ALA A 90 16.45 -4.05 -12.01
C ALA A 90 17.13 -5.33 -12.55
N GLU A 91 16.43 -6.47 -12.48
CA GLU A 91 16.87 -7.74 -13.09
C GLU A 91 17.02 -7.61 -14.60
N SER A 92 16.03 -7.00 -15.29
CA SER A 92 16.08 -6.80 -16.74
C SER A 92 17.25 -5.94 -17.22
N GLN A 93 17.65 -4.96 -16.40
CA GLN A 93 18.74 -4.04 -16.71
C GLN A 93 20.13 -4.62 -16.38
N LYS A 94 20.21 -5.82 -15.77
CA LYS A 94 21.43 -6.38 -15.18
C LYS A 94 22.17 -5.37 -14.29
N SER A 95 21.43 -4.42 -13.72
CA SER A 95 21.99 -3.35 -12.91
C SER A 95 22.37 -3.88 -11.54
N SER A 96 23.41 -3.31 -10.94
CA SER A 96 24.08 -3.75 -9.70
C SER A 96 23.15 -4.20 -8.56
N ASN A 97 23.68 -5.06 -7.67
CA ASN A 97 23.10 -5.66 -6.45
C ASN A 97 22.20 -4.80 -5.53
N LYS A 98 22.06 -3.48 -5.73
CA LYS A 98 21.28 -2.61 -4.86
C LYS A 98 20.09 -2.02 -5.61
N LEU A 99 18.89 -2.39 -5.17
CA LEU A 99 17.63 -1.85 -5.68
C LEU A 99 17.47 -0.37 -5.30
N PRO A 100 16.89 0.45 -6.20
CA PRO A 100 16.57 1.83 -5.85
C PRO A 100 15.45 1.87 -4.79
N PRO A 101 15.50 2.82 -3.84
CA PRO A 101 14.50 2.94 -2.80
C PRO A 101 13.15 3.41 -3.36
N ILE A 102 12.06 2.93 -2.76
CA ILE A 102 10.71 3.47 -2.98
C ILE A 102 10.58 4.73 -2.13
N THR A 103 10.22 5.85 -2.77
CA THR A 103 10.07 7.14 -2.08
C THR A 103 8.59 7.41 -1.81
N VAL A 104 8.25 7.71 -0.55
CA VAL A 104 6.90 8.09 -0.15
C VAL A 104 6.95 9.51 0.41
N ASN A 105 6.15 10.42 -0.15
CA ASN A 105 5.98 11.76 0.37
C ASN A 105 4.55 11.91 0.90
N ILE A 106 4.42 12.18 2.19
CA ILE A 106 3.15 12.46 2.86
C ILE A 106 3.10 13.97 3.10
N VAL A 107 2.09 14.62 2.55
CA VAL A 107 1.91 16.07 2.68
C VAL A 107 0.51 16.36 3.22
N LYS A 108 0.43 16.96 4.40
CA LYS A 108 -0.83 17.49 4.96
C LYS A 108 -0.90 18.97 4.67
N ALA A 109 -1.87 19.36 3.86
CA ALA A 109 -2.28 20.74 3.65
C ALA A 109 -3.43 21.11 4.59
N LYS A 110 -3.99 22.31 4.40
CA LYS A 110 -5.12 22.80 5.21
C LYS A 110 -6.38 21.95 5.03
N GLU A 111 -6.64 21.51 3.81
CA GLU A 111 -7.88 20.80 3.42
C GLU A 111 -7.61 19.38 2.88
N ASP A 112 -6.39 19.12 2.41
CA ASP A 112 -6.04 17.86 1.74
C ASP A 112 -4.90 17.11 2.44
N LEU A 113 -4.95 15.79 2.39
CA LEU A 113 -3.81 14.90 2.63
C LEU A 113 -3.40 14.25 1.31
N THR A 114 -2.14 14.43 0.91
CA THR A 114 -1.57 13.79 -0.27
C THR A 114 -0.52 12.77 0.13
N ILE A 115 -0.67 11.52 -0.33
CA ILE A 115 0.36 10.47 -0.22
C ILE A 115 0.86 10.16 -1.62
N HIS A 116 2.11 10.53 -1.90
CA HIS A 116 2.74 10.31 -3.19
C HIS A 116 3.79 9.21 -3.09
N ILE A 117 3.58 8.10 -3.80
CA ILE A 117 4.51 6.97 -3.89
C ILE A 117 5.23 7.02 -5.24
N SER A 118 6.56 6.94 -5.22
CA SER A 118 7.40 6.92 -6.41
C SER A 118 8.36 5.74 -6.36
N ASP A 119 8.30 4.90 -7.40
CA ASP A 119 9.20 3.78 -7.64
C ASP A 119 10.08 4.01 -8.89
N ARG A 120 11.04 3.11 -9.13
CA ARG A 120 11.90 3.11 -10.32
C ARG A 120 11.78 1.80 -11.11
N GLY A 121 10.57 1.25 -11.21
CA GLY A 121 10.26 -0.01 -11.87
C GLY A 121 10.04 0.07 -13.39
N GLY A 122 10.68 1.01 -14.09
CA GLY A 122 10.56 1.16 -15.55
C GLY A 122 9.28 1.82 -16.07
N GLY A 123 8.28 2.05 -15.19
CA GLY A 123 7.05 2.75 -15.51
C GLY A 123 6.08 1.96 -16.39
N ILE A 124 4.89 2.52 -16.59
CA ILE A 124 3.83 1.90 -17.39
C ILE A 124 3.74 2.61 -18.75
N PRO A 125 3.85 1.89 -19.89
CA PRO A 125 3.63 2.49 -21.20
C PRO A 125 2.26 3.16 -21.29
N ARG A 126 2.17 4.36 -21.90
CA ARG A 126 0.90 5.12 -21.99
C ARG A 126 -0.26 4.34 -22.61
N SER A 127 0.03 3.40 -23.51
CA SER A 127 -0.95 2.49 -24.12
C SER A 127 -1.59 1.45 -23.17
N LYS A 128 -1.00 1.27 -21.98
CA LYS A 128 -1.49 0.39 -20.91
C LYS A 128 -2.03 1.16 -19.70
N ALA A 129 -1.88 2.49 -19.66
CA ALA A 129 -2.30 3.34 -18.55
C ALA A 129 -3.82 3.28 -18.30
N ASP A 130 -4.64 3.31 -19.35
CA ASP A 130 -6.11 3.22 -19.20
C ASP A 130 -6.59 1.84 -18.72
N LYS A 131 -5.71 0.83 -18.75
CA LYS A 131 -6.03 -0.55 -18.36
C LYS A 131 -5.72 -0.83 -16.90
N ILE A 132 -4.85 -0.08 -16.24
CA ILE A 132 -4.44 -0.36 -14.84
C ILE A 132 -5.54 -0.03 -13.82
N PHE A 133 -6.47 0.85 -14.18
CA PHE A 133 -7.64 1.20 -13.37
C PHE A 133 -8.85 0.29 -13.65
N ARG A 134 -8.75 -0.65 -14.59
CA ARG A 134 -9.82 -1.62 -14.86
C ARG A 134 -9.77 -2.74 -13.82
N TYR A 135 -10.92 -2.99 -13.20
CA TYR A 135 -11.17 -4.19 -12.41
C TYR A 135 -10.70 -5.44 -13.18
N MET A 136 -9.86 -6.28 -12.56
CA MET A 136 -9.22 -7.48 -13.12
C MET A 136 -8.08 -7.30 -14.13
N TYR A 137 -7.44 -6.14 -14.25
CA TYR A 137 -6.21 -6.01 -15.05
C TYR A 137 -4.96 -6.25 -14.21
N SER A 138 -4.42 -7.48 -14.27
CA SER A 138 -3.13 -7.83 -13.69
C SER A 138 -2.15 -8.24 -14.80
N THR A 139 -0.92 -7.75 -14.73
CA THR A 139 0.21 -8.21 -15.54
C THR A 139 0.91 -9.42 -14.92
N ALA A 140 0.43 -9.93 -13.77
CA ALA A 140 0.89 -11.19 -13.23
C ALA A 140 0.38 -12.36 -14.11
N PRO A 141 1.19 -13.41 -14.33
CA PRO A 141 0.70 -14.65 -14.91
C PRO A 141 -0.48 -15.17 -14.08
N ARG A 142 -1.57 -15.58 -14.75
CA ARG A 142 -2.74 -16.16 -14.09
C ARG A 142 -2.28 -17.40 -13.31
N PRO A 143 -2.66 -17.56 -12.02
CA PRO A 143 -2.45 -18.83 -11.36
C PRO A 143 -3.25 -19.89 -12.14
N VAL A 144 -2.56 -20.96 -12.52
CA VAL A 144 -3.18 -22.19 -13.02
C VAL A 144 -4.28 -22.59 -12.04
N SER A 145 -5.47 -22.88 -12.56
CA SER A 145 -6.65 -23.27 -11.79
C SER A 145 -6.29 -24.31 -10.73
N LEU A 146 -6.68 -24.02 -9.49
CA LEU A 146 -6.64 -24.92 -8.34
C LEU A 146 -7.64 -26.06 -8.53
N THR A 147 -7.32 -26.98 -9.45
CA THR A 147 -7.88 -28.32 -9.50
C THR A 147 -6.74 -29.32 -9.52
N ASP A 148 -5.82 -29.22 -8.55
CA ASP A 148 -5.31 -30.45 -7.98
C ASP A 148 -4.73 -30.23 -6.59
N SER A 149 -5.05 -31.19 -5.75
CA SER A 149 -4.71 -31.22 -4.34
C SER A 149 -3.21 -31.44 -4.18
N GLN A 150 -2.63 -30.81 -3.15
CA GLN A 150 -1.22 -30.87 -2.76
C GLN A 150 -0.33 -29.93 -3.59
N HIS A 151 0.19 -28.88 -2.96
CA HIS A 151 1.60 -28.44 -3.00
C HIS A 151 1.73 -27.12 -2.22
N SER A 152 2.52 -27.16 -1.15
CA SER A 152 2.95 -26.05 -0.33
C SER A 152 3.93 -25.16 -1.11
N GLY A 153 3.42 -24.35 -2.03
CA GLY A 153 4.20 -23.38 -2.81
C GLY A 153 4.11 -21.96 -2.22
N PRO A 154 5.11 -21.09 -2.48
CA PRO A 154 5.10 -19.71 -2.00
C PRO A 154 3.90 -18.95 -2.56
N ILE A 155 3.16 -18.30 -1.67
CA ILE A 155 1.98 -17.50 -1.99
C ILE A 155 2.42 -16.38 -2.96
N PRO A 156 1.83 -16.28 -4.17
CA PRO A 156 2.23 -15.26 -5.14
C PRO A 156 1.99 -13.85 -4.59
N LEU A 157 2.99 -12.97 -4.69
CA LEU A 157 2.91 -11.56 -4.29
C LEU A 157 1.76 -10.79 -4.99
N ALA A 158 1.33 -11.26 -6.16
CA ALA A 158 0.27 -10.67 -6.96
C ALA A 158 -1.02 -11.51 -6.89
N GLY A 159 -1.75 -11.37 -5.78
CA GLY A 159 -3.11 -11.88 -5.64
C GLY A 159 -4.14 -10.95 -6.31
N PHE A 160 -4.73 -11.42 -7.41
CA PHE A 160 -6.03 -11.03 -8.00
C PHE A 160 -6.27 -9.67 -8.68
N GLY A 161 -5.39 -8.67 -8.63
CA GLY A 161 -5.65 -7.43 -9.38
C GLY A 161 -6.85 -6.60 -8.84
N TYR A 162 -7.08 -6.67 -7.53
CA TYR A 162 -8.04 -5.84 -6.80
C TYR A 162 -7.42 -4.57 -6.18
N GLY A 163 -6.09 -4.40 -6.24
CA GLY A 163 -5.39 -3.31 -5.55
C GLY A 163 -5.61 -1.91 -6.12
N LEU A 164 -5.62 -1.74 -7.45
CA LEU A 164 -5.84 -0.43 -8.07
C LEU A 164 -7.32 0.01 -8.21
N PRO A 165 -8.29 -0.89 -8.47
CA PRO A 165 -9.69 -0.49 -8.64
C PRO A 165 -10.37 0.02 -7.37
N ILE A 166 -9.87 -0.33 -6.17
CA ILE A 166 -10.50 0.08 -4.90
C ILE A 166 -10.06 1.50 -4.48
N VAL A 167 -8.94 2.01 -5.00
CA VAL A 167 -8.35 3.30 -4.63
C VAL A 167 -9.06 4.49 -5.30
N CYS A 168 -9.84 4.24 -6.35
CA CYS A 168 -10.53 5.28 -7.10
C CYS A 168 -12.05 5.06 -7.02
N LEU A 169 -12.63 5.32 -5.83
CA LEU A 169 -14.02 5.74 -5.80
C LEU A 169 -14.06 7.17 -6.34
N PRO A 170 -14.78 7.45 -7.45
CA PRO A 170 -14.97 8.83 -7.88
C PRO A 170 -15.81 9.54 -6.83
N CYS A 171 -15.22 10.47 -6.09
CA CYS A 171 -15.96 11.61 -5.58
C CYS A 171 -16.39 12.44 -6.79
N ASN A 172 -17.50 12.05 -7.41
CA ASN A 172 -18.28 12.97 -8.22
C ASN A 172 -18.88 13.99 -7.25
N THR A 173 -18.40 15.22 -7.29
CA THR A 173 -19.16 16.39 -6.87
C THR A 173 -19.43 17.22 -8.12
N ASP A 174 -20.70 17.22 -8.52
CA ASP A 174 -21.47 18.13 -9.38
C ASP A 174 -20.79 18.87 -10.55
#